data_AF-A0A7Y1Y466-F1
#
_entry.id   AF-A0A7Y1Y466-F1
#
_cell.length_a   1.000
_cell.length_b   1.000
_cell.length_c   1.000
_cell.angle_alpha   90.00
_cell.angle_beta   90.00
_cell.angle_gamma   90.00
#
_symmetry.space_group_name_H-M   'P 1'
#
loop_
_entity.id
_entity.type
_entity.pdbx_description
1 polymer ?
#
loop_
_entity_poly.entity_id
_entity_poly.type
_entity_poly.pdbx_seq_one_letter_code
_entity_poly.pdbx_strand_id
1 'polypeptide(L)' 'MRTRRKFQKTHLTRPRKPAGAKRRRHLEQRRRLIALGVDEATVDQMNVAEIREMLKYPAKIGK' A
#
# COMPACT_ATOMS: atom_id res chain seq x y z
N MET A 1 27.05 -13.34 -11.82
CA MET A 1 26.20 -14.02 -10.79
C MET A 1 25.21 -13.02 -10.20
N ARG A 2 23.89 -13.27 -10.23
CA ARG A 2 22.86 -12.33 -9.70
C ARG A 2 22.74 -12.45 -8.17
N THR A 3 23.68 -11.86 -7.43
CA THR A 3 23.82 -11.96 -5.96
C THR A 3 22.60 -11.47 -5.16
N ARG A 4 21.80 -10.54 -5.69
CA ARG A 4 20.66 -9.94 -4.97
C ARG A 4 19.52 -10.91 -4.61
N ARG A 5 19.30 -12.00 -5.35
CA ARG A 5 18.24 -12.99 -5.06
C ARG A 5 18.68 -14.08 -4.08
N LYS A 6 20.00 -14.38 -4.00
CA LYS A 6 20.55 -15.46 -3.15
C LYS A 6 20.34 -15.22 -1.64
N PHE A 7 20.28 -13.96 -1.22
CA PHE A 7 20.21 -13.58 0.20
C PHE A 7 18.84 -13.04 0.66
N GLN A 8 17.82 -12.99 -0.21
CA GLN A 8 16.50 -12.49 0.19
C GLN A 8 15.52 -13.65 0.40
N LYS A 9 14.93 -13.73 1.59
CA LYS A 9 13.93 -14.74 2.01
C LYS A 9 14.49 -16.15 2.20
N THR A 10 15.65 -16.26 2.85
CA THR A 10 16.16 -17.55 3.33
C THR A 10 15.77 -17.73 4.80
N HIS A 11 15.96 -18.93 5.36
CA HIS A 11 15.80 -19.16 6.80
C HIS A 11 16.74 -18.28 7.65
N LEU A 12 17.85 -17.81 7.07
CA LEU A 12 18.83 -16.92 7.71
C LEU A 12 18.46 -15.44 7.62
N THR A 13 17.58 -15.02 6.71
CA THR A 13 17.26 -13.60 6.49
C THR A 13 15.80 -13.29 6.70
N ARG A 14 15.51 -12.22 7.44
CA ARG A 14 14.13 -11.79 7.71
C ARG A 14 13.34 -11.61 6.39
N PRO A 15 12.19 -12.29 6.23
CA PRO A 15 11.36 -12.13 5.04
C PRO A 15 10.92 -10.67 4.84
N ARG A 16 11.09 -10.16 3.62
CA ARG A 16 10.62 -8.83 3.22
C ARG A 16 9.50 -8.95 2.20
N LYS A 17 8.49 -8.08 2.30
CA LYS A 17 7.38 -8.00 1.32
C LYS A 17 7.95 -7.64 -0.07
N PRO A 18 7.67 -8.42 -1.13
CA PRO A 18 8.19 -8.13 -2.45
C PRO A 18 7.60 -6.83 -3.02
N ALA A 19 8.30 -6.21 -3.97
CA ALA A 19 7.88 -4.94 -4.58
C ALA A 19 6.47 -5.02 -5.19
N GLY A 20 6.15 -6.12 -5.89
CA GLY A 20 4.81 -6.34 -6.46
C GLY A 20 3.69 -6.39 -5.41
N ALA A 21 3.92 -7.07 -4.28
CA ALA A 21 2.95 -7.10 -3.19
C ALA A 21 2.80 -5.74 -2.48
N LYS A 22 3.88 -4.93 -2.43
CA LYS A 22 3.79 -3.55 -1.97
C LYS A 22 2.91 -2.71 -2.90
N ARG A 23 3.14 -2.77 -4.22
CA ARG A 23 2.32 -2.07 -5.24
C ARG A 23 0.85 -2.47 -5.17
N ARG A 24 0.55 -3.77 -5.14
CA ARG A 24 -0.84 -4.26 -4.99
C ARG A 24 -1.52 -3.69 -3.76
N ARG A 25 -0.84 -3.68 -2.60
CA ARG A 25 -1.39 -3.07 -1.38
C ARG A 25 -1.72 -1.58 -1.57
N HIS A 26 -0.87 -0.82 -2.25
CA HIS A 26 -1.14 0.60 -2.47
C HIS A 26 -2.35 0.84 -3.38
N LEU A 27 -2.50 0.04 -4.43
CA LEU A 27 -3.68 0.08 -5.30
C LEU A 27 -4.96 -0.26 -4.53
N GLU A 28 -4.93 -1.32 -3.72
CA GLU A 28 -6.06 -1.70 -2.85
C GLU A 28 -6.43 -0.59 -1.85
N GLN A 29 -5.43 0.09 -1.29
CA GLN A 29 -5.68 1.21 -0.37
C GLN A 29 -6.36 2.39 -1.08
N ARG A 30 -5.95 2.73 -2.30
CA ARG A 30 -6.61 3.76 -3.11
C ARG A 30 -8.06 3.38 -3.44
N ARG A 31 -8.28 2.16 -3.91
CA ARG A 31 -9.63 1.62 -4.21
C ARG A 31 -10.57 1.70 -3.01
N ARG A 32 -10.06 1.41 -1.80
CA ARG A 32 -10.85 1.52 -0.57
C ARG A 32 -11.25 2.96 -0.26
N LEU A 33 -10.37 3.93 -0.47
CA LEU A 33 -10.72 5.34 -0.27
C LEU A 33 -11.79 5.80 -1.26
N ILE A 34 -11.68 5.39 -2.52
CA ILE A 34 -12.69 5.67 -3.54
C ILE A 34 -14.04 5.05 -3.16
N ALA A 35 -14.03 3.80 -2.70
CA ALA A 35 -15.24 3.12 -2.23
C ALA A 35 -15.87 3.79 -0.99
N LEU A 36 -15.08 4.49 -0.17
CA LEU A 36 -15.57 5.29 0.96
C LEU A 36 -16.08 6.68 0.55
N GLY A 37 -15.98 7.05 -0.73
CA GLY A 37 -16.50 8.31 -1.27
C GLY A 37 -15.46 9.41 -1.47
N VAL A 38 -14.15 9.11 -1.39
CA VAL A 38 -13.11 10.07 -1.76
C VAL A 38 -12.98 10.12 -3.28
N ASP A 39 -12.94 11.33 -3.83
CA ASP A 39 -12.76 11.55 -5.27
C ASP A 39 -11.44 10.98 -5.80
N GLU A 40 -11.48 10.39 -7.01
CA GLU A 40 -10.34 9.68 -7.61
C GLU A 40 -9.18 10.62 -7.94
N ALA A 41 -9.45 11.82 -8.45
CA ALA A 41 -8.41 12.80 -8.75
C ALA A 41 -7.68 13.25 -7.47
N THR A 42 -8.43 13.35 -6.37
CA THR A 42 -7.87 13.65 -5.05
C THR A 42 -6.97 12.51 -4.55
N VAL A 43 -7.42 11.24 -4.66
CA VAL A 43 -6.65 10.06 -4.22
C VAL A 43 -5.35 9.88 -5.01
N ASP A 44 -5.33 10.29 -6.29
CA ASP A 44 -4.13 10.18 -7.12
C ASP A 44 -3.05 11.21 -6.79
N GLN A 45 -3.43 12.39 -6.30
CA GLN A 45 -2.49 13.40 -5.81
C GLN A 45 -1.89 13.04 -4.44
N MET A 46 -2.53 12.13 -3.69
CA MET A 46 -2.09 11.76 -2.34
C MET A 46 -0.85 10.86 -2.31
N ASN A 47 -0.01 11.11 -1.31
CA ASN A 47 1.07 10.22 -0.94
C ASN A 47 0.56 8.99 -0.16
N VAL A 48 1.35 7.93 -0.15
CA VAL A 48 1.06 6.67 0.55
C VAL A 48 0.84 6.86 2.06
N ALA A 49 1.49 7.84 2.68
CA ALA A 49 1.31 8.14 4.10
C ALA A 49 -0.09 8.70 4.36
N GLU A 50 -0.50 9.69 3.58
CA GLU A 50 -1.82 10.34 3.66
C GLU A 50 -2.94 9.34 3.43
N ILE A 51 -2.80 8.48 2.40
CA ILE A 51 -3.75 7.40 2.12
C ILE A 51 -3.96 6.49 3.35
N ARG A 52 -2.89 6.19 4.10
CA ARG A 52 -2.97 5.33 5.29
C ARG A 52 -3.60 6.04 6.47
N GLU A 53 -3.29 7.32 6.67
CA GLU A 53 -3.89 8.12 7.74
C GLU A 53 -5.39 8.27 7.53
N MET A 54 -5.84 8.52 6.30
CA MET A 54 -7.27 8.55 5.98
C MET A 54 -7.94 7.20 6.28
N LEU A 55 -7.33 6.09 5.83
CA LEU A 55 -7.85 4.75 6.10
C LEU A 55 -7.82 4.34 7.58
N LYS A 56 -7.17 5.10 8.47
CA LYS A 56 -7.11 4.80 9.91
C LYS A 56 -8.47 4.99 10.59
N TYR A 57 -9.26 5.96 10.13
CA TYR A 57 -10.57 6.28 10.68
C TYR A 57 -11.63 6.33 9.57
N PRO A 58 -11.98 5.19 8.95
CA PRO A 58 -12.87 5.16 7.79
C PRO A 58 -14.28 5.66 8.10
N ALA A 59 -14.74 5.53 9.34
CA ALA A 59 -16.04 6.03 9.81
C ALA A 59 -16.13 7.57 9.83
N LYS A 60 -15.00 8.30 9.71
CA LYS A 60 -15.01 9.76 9.54
C LYS A 60 -15.11 10.18 8.08
N ILE A 61 -14.92 9.25 7.15
CA ILE A 61 -14.88 9.49 5.70
C ILE A 61 -16.22 9.07 5.07
N GLY A 62 -16.66 7.85 5.38
CA GLY A 62 -17.99 7.39 4.97
C GLY A 62 -19.07 7.92 5.90
N LYS A 63 -20.20 8.33 5.33
CA LYS A 63 -21.46 8.53 6.07
C LYS A 63 -22.15 7.20 6.33
#